data_AF-A0A5H2XKC1-F1
#
_entry.id   AF-A0A5H2XKC1-F1
#
_cell.length_a   1.000
_cell.length_b   1.000
_cell.length_c   1.000
_cell.angle_alpha   90.00
_cell.angle_beta   90.00
_cell.angle_gamma   90.00
#
_symmetry.space_group_name_H-M   'P 1'
#
loop_
_entity.id
_entity.type
_entity.pdbx_description
1 polymer ?
#
loop_
_entity_poly.entity_id
_entity_poly.type
_entity_poly.pdbx_seq_one_letter_code
_entity_poly.pdbx_strand_id
1 'polypeptide(L)'
;MHNVELRQINLAEWAKSCHRDGELDQIIDPSIRGEIEIQSLNKFVEIAMSCLNDGGIERPSMNDVVRGLELAFQLHRNCFERSNEVAFNNDSAAATNESIQCISETIFSEINDPNGR
;
A
#
# COMPACT_ATOMS: atom_id res chain seq x y z
N MET A 1 28.69 -12.72 20.65
CA MET A 1 27.56 -11.83 21.03
C MET A 1 27.01 -11.26 19.73
N HIS A 2 25.80 -11.64 19.34
CA HIS A 2 25.16 -11.06 18.16
C HIS A 2 24.82 -9.61 18.49
N ASN A 3 25.52 -8.67 17.85
CA ASN A 3 25.14 -7.27 17.83
C ASN A 3 23.89 -7.20 16.95
N VAL A 4 22.71 -7.41 17.54
CA VAL A 4 21.45 -7.06 16.88
C VAL A 4 21.55 -5.57 16.65
N GLU A 5 21.78 -5.18 15.39
CA GLU A 5 22.00 -3.80 15.01
C GLU A 5 20.89 -2.95 15.65
N LEU A 6 21.25 -2.04 16.55
CA LEU A 6 20.29 -1.22 17.31
C LEU A 6 19.28 -0.51 16.40
N ARG A 7 19.66 -0.31 15.13
CA ARG A 7 18.85 0.24 14.03
C ARG A 7 17.59 -0.57 13.74
N GLN A 8 17.61 -1.89 13.89
CA GLN A 8 16.46 -2.78 13.62
C GLN A 8 15.54 -3.00 14.82
N ILE A 9 15.87 -2.42 15.98
CA ILE A 9 15.02 -2.54 17.19
C ILE A 9 13.76 -1.68 17.05
N ASN A 10 13.88 -0.52 16.40
CA ASN A 10 12.75 0.35 16.09
C ASN A 10 12.39 0.21 14.60
N LEU A 11 11.29 -0.48 14.32
CA LEU A 11 10.82 -0.73 12.96
C LEU A 11 10.56 0.58 12.18
N ALA A 12 10.05 1.62 12.83
CA ALA A 12 9.77 2.90 12.16
C ALA A 12 11.06 3.59 11.73
N GLU A 13 12.08 3.63 12.60
CA GLU A 13 13.38 4.19 12.26
C GLU A 13 14.11 3.34 11.21
N TRP A 14 14.02 2.01 11.31
CA TRP A 14 14.57 1.13 10.28
C TRP A 14 13.92 1.39 8.93
N ALA A 15 12.59 1.48 8.87
CA ALA A 15 11.83 1.75 7.66
C ALA A 15 12.17 3.11 7.02
N LYS A 16 12.24 4.20 7.81
CA LYS A 16 12.71 5.50 7.34
C LYS A 16 14.11 5.42 6.73
N SER A 17 15.00 4.65 7.37
CA SER A 17 16.36 4.51 6.91
C SER A 17 16.45 3.73 5.60
N CYS A 18 15.72 2.61 5.47
CA CYS A 18 15.63 1.84 4.24
C CYS A 18 15.01 2.66 3.10
N HIS A 19 14.00 3.49 3.39
CA HIS A 19 13.42 4.39 2.40
C HIS A 19 14.45 5.39 1.87
N ARG A 20 15.19 6.07 2.76
CA ARG A 20 16.24 7.03 2.37
C ARG A 20 17.39 6.36 1.59
N ASP A 21 17.77 5.16 2.00
CA ASP A 21 18.92 4.45 1.44
C ASP A 21 18.53 3.65 0.17
N GLY A 22 17.25 3.62 -0.21
CA GLY A 22 16.75 2.89 -1.39
C GLY A 22 16.65 1.38 -1.20
N GLU A 23 16.63 0.92 0.05
CA GLU A 23 16.75 -0.48 0.47
C GLU A 23 15.43 -1.05 1.00
N LEU A 24 14.29 -0.60 0.47
CA LEU A 24 12.96 -1.04 0.92
C LEU A 24 12.76 -2.55 0.81
N ASP A 25 13.41 -3.21 -0.15
CA ASP A 25 13.37 -4.67 -0.30
C ASP A 25 13.88 -5.41 0.95
N GLN A 26 14.69 -4.79 1.82
CA GLN A 26 15.14 -5.43 3.06
C GLN A 26 14.05 -5.51 4.14
N ILE A 27 13.03 -4.65 4.08
CA ILE A 27 11.95 -4.58 5.08
C ILE A 27 10.64 -5.19 4.60
N ILE A 28 10.53 -5.52 3.31
CA ILE A 28 9.36 -6.20 2.74
C ILE A 28 9.34 -7.65 3.24
N ASP A 29 8.17 -8.06 3.74
CA ASP A 29 7.93 -9.43 4.16
C ASP A 29 8.30 -10.40 3.03
N PRO A 30 9.19 -11.40 3.28
CA PRO A 30 9.63 -12.34 2.26
C PRO A 30 8.50 -13.10 1.56
N SER A 31 7.37 -13.32 2.24
CA SER A 31 6.24 -14.10 1.70
C SER A 31 5.47 -13.39 0.59
N ILE A 32 5.58 -12.06 0.49
CA ILE A 32 4.89 -11.25 -0.54
C ILE A 32 5.89 -10.55 -1.48
N ARG A 33 7.18 -10.84 -1.34
CA ARG A 33 8.22 -10.22 -2.16
C ARG A 33 8.05 -10.64 -3.62
N GLY A 34 8.03 -9.66 -4.51
CA GLY A 34 7.84 -9.89 -5.95
C GLY A 34 6.37 -10.06 -6.38
N GLU A 35 5.44 -10.15 -5.43
CA GLU A 35 4.00 -10.15 -5.70
C GLU A 35 3.42 -8.74 -5.74
N ILE A 36 4.10 -7.78 -5.09
CA ILE A 36 3.63 -6.39 -4.97
C ILE A 36 3.93 -5.59 -6.25
N GLU A 37 2.89 -5.03 -6.83
CA GLU A 37 2.99 -4.04 -7.91
C GLU A 37 3.75 -2.79 -7.47
N ILE A 38 4.68 -2.32 -8.30
CA ILE A 38 5.64 -1.27 -7.93
C ILE A 38 4.98 0.09 -7.63
N GLN A 39 3.94 0.49 -8.37
CA GLN A 39 3.22 1.75 -8.14
C GLN A 39 2.43 1.70 -6.83
N SER A 40 1.81 0.55 -6.51
CA SER A 40 1.16 0.28 -5.24
C SER A 40 2.14 0.38 -4.08
N LEU A 41 3.30 -0.29 -4.19
CA LEU A 41 4.35 -0.23 -3.18
C LEU A 41 4.83 1.21 -2.95
N ASN A 42 5.07 1.95 -4.03
CA ASN A 42 5.48 3.36 -3.94
C ASN A 42 4.44 4.22 -3.23
N LYS A 43 3.15 4.05 -3.57
CA LYS A 43 2.07 4.79 -2.92
C LYS A 43 1.95 4.43 -1.45
N PHE A 44 2.05 3.15 -1.11
CA PHE A 44 2.02 2.67 0.26
C PHE A 44 3.17 3.27 1.09
N VAL A 45 4.40 3.25 0.56
CA VAL A 45 5.57 3.80 1.24
C VAL A 45 5.45 5.31 1.43
N GLU A 46 4.96 6.06 0.43
CA GLU A 46 4.69 7.50 0.55
C GLU A 46 3.78 7.82 1.74
N ILE A 47 2.69 7.05 1.90
CA ILE A 47 1.74 7.23 3.02
C ILE A 47 2.41 6.87 4.34
N ALA A 48 3.11 5.74 4.39
CA ALA A 48 3.80 5.28 5.60
C ALA A 48 4.84 6.31 6.08
N MET A 49 5.65 6.86 5.17
CA MET A 49 6.65 7.88 5.50
C MET A 49 6.02 9.18 5.96
N SER A 50 4.90 9.59 5.36
CA SER A 50 4.13 10.77 5.79
C SER A 50 3.54 10.59 7.20
N CYS A 51 3.06 9.39 7.54
CA CYS A 51 2.58 9.07 8.89
C CYS A 51 3.70 9.10 9.94
N LEU A 52 4.91 8.73 9.54
CA LEU A 52 6.10 8.68 10.39
C LEU A 52 6.84 10.01 10.48
N ASN A 53 6.30 11.10 9.93
CA ASN A 53 6.93 12.41 10.01
C ASN A 53 7.13 12.83 11.48
N ASP A 54 8.31 13.39 11.78
CA ASP A 54 8.64 13.86 13.13
C ASP A 54 7.82 15.10 13.51
N GLY A 55 7.47 15.92 12.51
CA GLY A 55 6.53 17.02 12.64
C GLY A 55 5.10 16.51 12.67
N GLY A 56 4.45 16.55 13.83
CA GLY A 56 3.06 16.09 13.98
C GLY A 56 2.06 16.81 13.07
N ILE A 57 2.32 18.07 12.71
CA ILE A 57 1.49 18.89 11.81
C ILE A 57 1.60 18.44 10.34
N GLU A 58 2.70 17.77 9.97
CA GLU A 58 2.94 17.24 8.62
C GLU A 58 2.32 15.84 8.43
N ARG A 59 1.84 15.22 9.52
CA ARG A 59 1.20 13.91 9.44
C ARG A 59 -0.17 14.05 8.80
N PRO A 60 -0.55 13.13 7.89
CA PRO A 60 -1.84 13.16 7.23
C PRO A 60 -2.99 12.95 8.22
N SER A 61 -4.17 13.44 7.87
CA SER A 61 -5.39 13.04 8.57
C SER A 61 -5.71 11.57 8.29
N MET A 62 -6.48 10.92 9.17
CA MET A 62 -6.87 9.52 8.94
C MET A 62 -7.69 9.34 7.66
N ASN A 63 -8.44 10.36 7.24
CA ASN A 63 -9.16 10.34 5.96
C ASN A 63 -8.17 10.28 4.78
N ASP A 64 -7.11 11.10 4.82
CA ASP A 64 -6.08 11.08 3.77
C ASP A 64 -5.30 9.76 3.76
N VAL A 65 -5.08 9.15 4.92
CA VAL A 65 -4.48 7.81 5.02
C VAL A 65 -5.35 6.78 4.32
N VAL A 66 -6.65 6.72 4.63
CA VAL A 66 -7.59 5.77 4.01
C VAL A 66 -7.64 5.97 2.50
N ARG A 67 -7.80 7.21 2.01
CA ARG A 67 -7.80 7.53 0.58
C ARG A 67 -6.50 7.10 -0.11
N GLY A 68 -5.37 7.28 0.55
CA GLY A 68 -4.08 6.83 0.05
C GLY A 68 -4.01 5.31 -0.08
N LEU A 69 -4.51 4.58 0.94
CA LEU A 69 -4.51 3.11 0.94
C LEU A 69 -5.46 2.54 -0.13
N GLU A 70 -6.63 3.16 -0.31
CA GLU A 70 -7.56 2.81 -1.40
C GLU A 70 -6.89 2.95 -2.76
N LEU A 71 -6.14 4.03 -2.98
CA LEU A 71 -5.40 4.23 -4.21
C LEU A 71 -4.27 3.19 -4.37
N ALA A 72 -3.49 2.93 -3.33
CA ALA A 72 -2.44 1.91 -3.36
C ALA A 72 -3.02 0.53 -3.71
N PHE A 73 -4.18 0.19 -3.15
CA PHE A 73 -4.89 -1.05 -3.44
C PHE A 73 -5.42 -1.11 -4.88
N GLN A 74 -5.99 -0.02 -5.39
CA GLN A 74 -6.44 0.07 -6.79
C GLN A 74 -5.27 -0.10 -7.77
N LEU A 75 -4.12 0.53 -7.50
CA LEU A 75 -2.90 0.37 -8.32
C LEU A 75 -2.46 -1.09 -8.39
N HIS A 76 -2.53 -1.79 -7.26
CA HIS A 76 -2.22 -3.22 -7.21
C HIS A 76 -3.19 -4.06 -8.03
N ARG A 77 -4.50 -3.88 -7.83
CA ARG A 77 -5.56 -4.62 -8.56
C ARG A 77 -5.56 -4.36 -10.04
N ASN A 78 -5.45 -3.10 -10.46
CA ASN A 78 -5.51 -2.73 -11.87
C ASN A 78 -4.32 -3.29 -12.65
N CYS A 79 -3.22 -3.66 -11.99
CA CYS A 79 -2.14 -4.38 -12.65
C CYS A 79 -2.48 -5.86 -12.93
N PHE A 80 -3.28 -6.52 -12.10
CA PHE A 80 -3.78 -7.87 -12.39
C PHE A 80 -4.74 -7.87 -13.58
N GLU A 81 -5.57 -6.84 -13.73
CA GLU A 81 -6.46 -6.71 -14.88
C GLU A 81 -5.67 -6.48 -16.20
N ARG A 82 -4.55 -5.73 -16.16
CA ARG A 82 -3.67 -5.57 -17.34
C ARG A 82 -2.96 -6.86 -17.77
N SER A 83 -2.82 -7.86 -16.90
CA SER A 83 -2.23 -9.16 -17.28
C SER A 83 -3.22 -10.10 -17.97
N ASN A 84 -4.53 -9.83 -17.86
CA ASN A 84 -5.58 -10.58 -18.57
C ASN A 84 -5.95 -9.94 -19.93
N GLU A 85 -5.51 -8.72 -20.20
CA GLU A 85 -5.79 -8.00 -21.44
C GLU A 85 -4.57 -7.99 -22.39
N VAL A 86 -4.12 -9.17 -22.82
CA VAL A 86 -3.31 -9.29 -24.05
C VAL A 86 -4.21 -9.64 -25.23
N ALA A 87 -5.20 -8.79 -25.48
CA ALA A 87 -5.81 -8.51 -26.78
C ALA A 87 -6.98 -7.55 -26.55
N PHE A 88 -6.81 -6.28 -26.90
CA PHE A 88 -7.70 -5.47 -27.76
C PHE A 88 -7.39 -3.99 -27.55
N ASN A 89 -7.24 -3.28 -28.66
CA ASN A 89 -6.63 -1.95 -28.77
C ASN A 89 -7.51 -0.83 -28.19
N ASN A 90 -6.82 0.19 -27.66
CA ASN A 90 -7.18 1.60 -27.51
C ASN A 90 -8.61 1.94 -27.03
N ASP A 91 -8.74 2.42 -25.79
CA ASP A 91 -8.97 3.84 -25.49
C ASP A 91 -8.91 4.09 -23.97
N SER A 92 -8.47 5.30 -23.61
CA SER A 92 -8.21 5.82 -22.26
C SER A 92 -9.23 5.37 -21.19
N ALA A 93 -8.85 4.45 -20.30
CA ALA A 93 -9.67 4.04 -19.15
C ALA A 93 -9.38 4.92 -17.93
N ALA A 94 -10.14 6.01 -17.80
CA ALA A 94 -10.38 6.63 -16.50
C ALA A 94 -11.25 5.66 -15.69
N ALA A 95 -10.74 5.14 -14.58
CA ALA A 95 -11.52 4.33 -13.66
C ALA A 95 -12.74 5.12 -13.20
N THR A 96 -13.94 4.68 -13.59
CA THR A 96 -15.19 5.32 -13.17
C THR A 96 -15.49 5.01 -11.70
N ASN A 97 -16.09 5.99 -11.04
CA ASN A 97 -16.57 5.96 -9.66
C ASN A 97 -17.44 4.74 -9.29
N GLU A 98 -18.16 4.15 -10.25
CA GLU A 98 -18.98 2.95 -10.05
C GLU A 98 -18.15 1.72 -9.67
N SER A 99 -16.92 1.61 -10.18
CA SER A 99 -16.03 0.52 -9.82
C SER A 99 -15.53 0.63 -8.38
N ILE A 100 -15.46 1.84 -7.81
CA ILE A 100 -15.05 2.08 -6.42
C ILE A 100 -16.17 1.67 -5.45
N GLN A 101 -17.43 1.86 -5.83
CA GLN A 101 -18.58 1.51 -4.98
C GLN A 101 -18.71 -0.01 -4.77
N CYS A 102 -18.50 -0.81 -5.82
CA CYS A 102 -18.56 -2.28 -5.74
C CYS A 102 -17.44 -2.88 -4.86
N ILE A 103 -16.29 -2.20 -4.75
CA ILE A 103 -15.14 -2.64 -3.95
C ILE A 103 -15.42 -2.49 -2.45
N SER A 104 -16.09 -1.40 -2.05
CA SER A 104 -16.47 -1.16 -0.65
C SER A 104 -17.47 -2.20 -0.14
N GLU A 105 -18.46 -2.54 -0.97
CA GLU A 105 -19.50 -3.53 -0.63
C GLU A 105 -18.94 -4.97 -0.49
N THR A 106 -17.91 -5.32 -1.27
CA THR A 106 -17.39 -6.70 -1.30
C THR A 106 -16.29 -6.96 -0.25
N ILE A 107 -15.45 -5.99 0.07
CA ILE A 107 -14.31 -6.20 0.99
C ILE A 107 -14.68 -5.97 2.46
N PHE A 108 -15.54 -4.98 2.73
CA PHE A 108 -15.92 -4.64 4.11
C PHE A 108 -17.16 -5.39 4.61
N SER A 109 -17.88 -6.12 3.74
CA SER A 109 -19.02 -6.93 4.17
C SER A 109 -18.62 -8.05 5.12
N GLU A 110 -17.44 -8.67 4.95
CA GLU A 110 -16.91 -9.67 5.89
C GLU A 110 -16.51 -9.08 7.25
N ILE A 111 -16.20 -7.78 7.30
CA ILE A 111 -15.77 -7.08 8.53
C ILE A 111 -17.00 -6.64 9.35
N ASN A 112 -18.13 -6.40 8.70
CA ASN A 112 -19.34 -5.88 9.32
C ASN A 112 -20.42 -6.96 9.54
N ASP A 113 -20.08 -8.26 9.46
CA ASP A 113 -20.99 -9.33 9.81
C ASP A 113 -21.23 -9.32 11.33
N PRO A 114 -22.46 -9.02 11.79
CA PRO A 114 -22.78 -8.98 13.22
C PRO A 114 -22.69 -10.35 13.89
N ASN A 115 -22.60 -11.45 13.13
CA ASN A 115 -22.48 -12.80 13.67
C ASN A 115 -21.04 -13.28 13.79
N GLY A 116 -20.06 -12.55 13.25
CA GLY A 116 -18.66 -12.96 13.27
C GLY A 116 -18.41 -14.29 12.55
N ARG A 117 -17.13 -14.68 12.47
CA ARG A 117 -16.68 -15.92 11.82
C ARG A 117 -16.90 -17.15 12.68
#